data_AF-A0A9C9VF49-F1
#
_entry.id   AF-A0A9C9VF49-F1
#
_cell.length_a   1.000
_cell.length_b   1.000
_cell.length_c   1.000
_cell.angle_alpha   90.00
_cell.angle_beta   90.00
_cell.angle_gamma   90.00
#
_symmetry.space_group_name_H-M   'P 1'
#
loop_
_entity.id
_entity.type
_entity.pdbx_description
1 polymer ?
#
loop_
_entity_poly.entity_id
_entity_poly.type
_entity_poly.pdbx_seq_one_letter_code
_entity_poly.pdbx_strand_id
1 'polypeptide(L)'
;MKLIYGAGRYGQAFLQAAENAGERVAGFIDQFNDRREIAGKPVWRVAEAPREHGVIISIPQQTMSRTVGIATQLAEAGFDNLLDFNQAIERYPEMPRHLASSNLLWMRRRARAMLDRDALQQLSRLLRDQTSKEVLARLIRFRETLHGWDYPRPDGQTEYFPTDVPWCPGEPLRFVDGGAWIGDTVESLFDCCGKLGHEVEWVAAFEPDRENLEQLNETILTLSRTHNDSRMFIWPGGLWSENCLLNFSSGKDSASHVEPERQGEKEIIPAV
;
A
#
# COMPACT_ATOMS: atom_id res chain seq x y z
N MET A 1 -7.11 10.80 26.34
CA MET A 1 -6.10 9.78 25.99
C MET A 1 -6.48 9.19 24.66
N LYS A 2 -5.51 8.65 23.94
CA LYS A 2 -5.71 8.02 22.63
C LYS A 2 -5.29 6.55 22.65
N LEU A 3 -5.90 5.77 21.78
CA LEU A 3 -5.45 4.45 21.34
C LEU A 3 -4.96 4.55 19.89
N ILE A 4 -4.09 3.64 19.48
CA ILE A 4 -3.62 3.55 18.09
C ILE A 4 -4.04 2.21 17.50
N TYR A 5 -4.84 2.22 16.43
CA TYR A 5 -5.19 1.01 15.68
C TYR A 5 -4.08 0.66 14.68
N GLY A 6 -3.55 -0.55 14.79
CA GLY A 6 -2.34 -1.04 14.13
C GLY A 6 -1.10 -0.81 14.99
N ALA A 7 -0.47 -1.88 15.47
CA ALA A 7 0.72 -1.82 16.32
C ALA A 7 2.05 -2.00 15.57
N GLY A 8 1.97 -1.99 14.23
CA GLY A 8 3.13 -2.05 13.33
C GLY A 8 3.99 -0.78 13.35
N ARG A 9 4.84 -0.64 12.33
CA ARG A 9 5.80 0.47 12.23
C ARG A 9 5.13 1.85 12.17
N TYR A 10 4.03 1.97 11.43
CA TYR A 10 3.24 3.20 11.38
C TYR A 10 2.65 3.55 12.74
N GLY A 11 2.05 2.58 13.44
CA GLY A 11 1.50 2.79 14.78
C GLY A 11 2.55 3.27 15.78
N GLN A 12 3.75 2.67 15.76
CA GLN A 12 4.86 3.11 16.60
C GLN A 12 5.37 4.51 16.23
N ALA A 13 5.36 4.88 14.94
CA ALA A 13 5.69 6.22 14.50
C ALA A 13 4.65 7.26 14.98
N PHE A 14 3.36 6.91 14.94
CA PHE A 14 2.29 7.73 15.50
C PHE A 14 2.38 7.85 17.02
N LEU A 15 2.74 6.78 17.75
CA LEU A 15 2.98 6.84 19.20
C LEU A 15 4.01 7.92 19.51
N GLN A 16 5.16 7.88 18.84
CA GLN A 16 6.24 8.86 19.03
C GLN A 16 5.78 10.29 18.68
N ALA A 17 5.11 10.47 17.54
CA ALA A 17 4.65 11.78 17.11
C ALA A 17 3.58 12.36 18.07
N ALA A 18 2.66 11.53 18.54
CA ALA A 18 1.60 11.93 19.45
C ALA A 18 2.14 12.28 20.84
N GLU A 19 3.01 11.45 21.41
CA GLU A 19 3.62 11.71 22.72
C GLU A 19 4.51 12.97 22.69
N ASN A 20 5.26 13.19 21.60
CA ASN A 20 6.02 14.43 21.40
C ASN A 20 5.13 15.68 21.28
N ALA A 21 3.90 15.53 20.79
CA ALA A 21 2.90 16.59 20.76
C ALA A 21 2.16 16.77 22.10
N GLY A 22 2.55 16.04 23.16
CA GLY A 22 1.94 16.10 24.48
C GLY A 22 0.66 15.27 24.64
N GLU A 23 0.30 14.46 23.64
CA GLU A 23 -0.84 13.55 23.72
C GLU A 23 -0.50 12.32 24.57
N ARG A 24 -1.43 11.89 25.42
CA ARG A 24 -1.28 10.64 26.18
C ARG A 24 -1.85 9.48 25.40
N VAL A 25 -0.99 8.56 24.97
CA VAL A 25 -1.39 7.30 24.33
C VAL A 25 -1.44 6.17 25.36
N ALA A 26 -2.61 5.55 25.50
CA ALA A 26 -2.87 4.47 26.47
C ALA A 26 -2.38 3.11 25.96
N GLY A 27 -2.39 2.88 24.65
CA GLY A 27 -1.87 1.67 24.02
C GLY A 27 -2.38 1.47 22.59
N PHE A 28 -2.31 0.23 22.14
CA PHE A 28 -2.61 -0.15 20.76
C PHE A 28 -3.83 -1.06 20.66
N ILE A 29 -4.49 -1.05 19.51
CA ILE A 29 -5.48 -2.03 19.09
C ILE A 29 -4.90 -2.77 17.88
N ASP A 30 -4.78 -4.08 17.94
CA ASP A 30 -4.26 -4.88 16.82
C ASP A 30 -4.91 -6.27 16.80
N GLN A 31 -5.35 -6.72 15.63
CA GLN A 31 -6.07 -8.00 15.46
C GLN A 31 -5.17 -9.15 15.00
N PHE A 32 -3.98 -8.82 14.48
CA PHE A 32 -3.08 -9.79 13.84
C PHE A 32 -1.76 -9.95 14.59
N ASN A 33 -1.41 -8.99 15.45
CA ASN A 33 -0.24 -9.09 16.29
C ASN A 33 -0.51 -9.96 17.52
N ASP A 34 0.33 -10.95 17.79
CA ASP A 34 0.19 -11.82 18.97
C ASP A 34 0.80 -11.21 20.24
N ARG A 35 1.56 -10.13 20.12
CA ARG A 35 2.15 -9.44 21.27
C ARG A 35 1.05 -8.72 22.05
N ARG A 36 1.11 -8.85 23.37
CA ARG A 36 0.22 -8.14 24.32
C ARG A 36 0.77 -6.80 24.78
N GLU A 37 2.02 -6.49 24.45
CA GLU A 37 2.68 -5.24 24.81
C GLU A 37 3.68 -4.79 23.73
N ILE A 38 3.65 -3.50 23.37
CA ILE A 38 4.58 -2.86 22.43
C ILE A 38 4.98 -1.50 23.02
N ALA A 39 6.30 -1.25 23.06
CA ALA A 39 6.87 -0.01 23.61
C ALA A 39 6.38 0.34 25.03
N GLY A 40 6.21 -0.67 25.90
CA GLY A 40 5.72 -0.45 27.26
C GLY A 40 4.21 -0.20 27.36
N LYS A 41 3.46 -0.37 26.26
CA LYS A 41 2.02 -0.13 26.20
C LYS A 41 1.26 -1.41 25.86
N PRO A 42 0.10 -1.65 26.48
CA PRO A 42 -0.75 -2.79 26.16
C PRO A 42 -1.23 -2.78 24.71
N VAL A 43 -1.45 -3.97 24.16
CA VAL A 43 -2.05 -4.22 22.86
C VAL A 43 -3.33 -5.02 23.08
N TRP A 44 -4.46 -4.44 22.71
CA TRP A 44 -5.78 -5.03 22.85
C TRP A 44 -6.32 -5.55 21.53
N ARG A 45 -7.16 -6.60 21.60
CA ARG A 45 -8.10 -6.88 20.51
C ARG A 45 -9.20 -5.81 20.50
N VAL A 46 -9.86 -5.60 19.36
CA VAL A 46 -10.95 -4.61 19.26
C VAL A 46 -12.00 -4.84 20.33
N ALA A 47 -12.39 -6.08 20.63
CA ALA A 47 -13.39 -6.38 21.65
C ALA A 47 -12.98 -6.00 23.09
N GLU A 48 -11.68 -5.89 23.37
CA GLU A 48 -11.12 -5.71 24.72
C GLU A 48 -10.71 -4.25 25.01
N ALA A 49 -10.59 -3.41 23.98
CA ALA A 49 -10.02 -2.08 24.14
C ALA A 49 -10.96 -1.06 24.85
N PRO A 50 -10.43 -0.13 25.66
CA PRO A 50 -11.24 0.91 26.30
C PRO A 50 -11.97 1.81 25.28
N ARG A 51 -13.28 2.00 25.45
CA ARG A 51 -14.15 2.72 24.49
C ARG A 51 -14.15 4.22 24.68
N GLU A 52 -13.81 4.68 25.88
CA GLU A 52 -13.73 6.09 26.25
C GLU A 52 -12.53 6.83 25.63
N HIS A 53 -11.62 6.11 24.96
CA HIS A 53 -10.45 6.69 24.31
C HIS A 53 -10.71 6.94 22.82
N GLY A 54 -10.21 8.07 22.32
CA GLY A 54 -10.20 8.28 20.88
C GLY A 54 -9.18 7.38 20.19
N VAL A 55 -9.45 6.93 18.97
CA VAL A 55 -8.59 6.01 18.23
C VAL A 55 -7.94 6.72 17.04
N ILE A 56 -6.63 6.57 16.93
CA ILE A 56 -5.84 6.98 15.76
C ILE A 56 -5.69 5.75 14.86
N ILE A 57 -6.21 5.81 13.64
CA ILE A 57 -6.06 4.72 12.67
C ILE A 57 -4.72 4.88 11.96
N SER A 58 -3.74 4.02 12.31
CA SER A 58 -2.37 4.13 11.77
C SER A 58 -2.14 3.36 10.48
N ILE A 59 -3.14 2.63 10.01
CA ILE A 59 -3.05 1.84 8.78
C ILE A 59 -3.51 2.72 7.62
N PRO A 60 -2.65 3.01 6.63
CA PRO A 60 -3.08 3.71 5.44
C PRO A 60 -4.12 2.86 4.71
N GLN A 61 -5.32 3.40 4.52
CA GLN A 61 -6.34 2.71 3.73
C GLN A 61 -5.96 2.81 2.25
N GLN A 62 -5.90 1.66 1.58
CA GLN A 62 -5.88 1.62 0.13
C GLN A 62 -7.29 1.89 -0.38
N THR A 63 -7.42 2.79 -1.35
CA THR A 63 -8.69 3.20 -1.97
C THR A 63 -9.42 2.06 -2.70
N MET A 64 -8.74 0.93 -2.95
CA MET A 64 -9.24 -0.17 -3.79
C MET A 64 -9.89 -1.33 -3.01
N SER A 65 -9.76 -1.39 -1.67
CA SER A 65 -10.30 -2.54 -0.93
C SER A 65 -11.83 -2.45 -0.79
N ARG A 66 -12.54 -3.45 -1.33
CA ARG A 66 -13.99 -3.66 -1.13
C ARG A 66 -14.38 -4.02 0.32
N THR A 67 -13.44 -3.97 1.26
CA THR A 67 -13.70 -4.25 2.68
C THR A 67 -14.35 -3.05 3.36
N VAL A 68 -15.22 -3.33 4.34
CA VAL A 68 -15.74 -2.30 5.25
C VAL A 68 -14.55 -1.58 5.87
N GLY A 69 -14.42 -0.27 5.60
CA GLY A 69 -13.26 0.50 6.04
C GLY A 69 -13.04 0.37 7.56
N ILE A 70 -11.78 0.36 7.99
CA ILE A 70 -11.40 0.18 9.41
C ILE A 70 -12.16 1.15 10.33
N ALA A 71 -12.39 2.38 9.87
CA ALA A 71 -13.16 3.37 10.61
C ALA A 71 -14.60 2.91 10.88
N THR A 72 -15.27 2.34 9.87
CA THR A 72 -16.63 1.81 10.02
C THR A 72 -16.65 0.61 10.96
N GLN A 73 -15.69 -0.32 10.85
CA GLN A 73 -15.59 -1.46 11.76
C GLN A 73 -15.41 -1.03 13.22
N LEU A 74 -14.59 0.00 13.46
CA LEU A 74 -14.39 0.56 14.80
C LEU A 74 -15.62 1.30 15.30
N ALA A 75 -16.31 2.05 14.45
CA ALA A 75 -17.56 2.71 14.81
C ALA A 75 -18.62 1.69 15.22
N GLU A 76 -18.79 0.61 14.45
CA GLU A 76 -19.70 -0.50 14.76
C GLU A 76 -19.31 -1.23 16.06
N ALA A 77 -18.01 -1.28 16.38
CA ALA A 77 -17.50 -1.82 17.64
C ALA A 77 -17.67 -0.87 18.86
N GLY A 78 -18.25 0.31 18.65
CA GLY A 78 -18.60 1.28 19.69
C GLY A 78 -17.53 2.34 19.99
N PHE A 79 -16.66 2.66 19.03
CA PHE A 79 -15.72 3.78 19.16
C PHE A 79 -16.27 5.05 18.50
N ASP A 80 -16.41 6.12 19.27
CA ASP A 80 -17.07 7.35 18.80
C ASP A 80 -16.09 8.45 18.31
N ASN A 81 -14.80 8.36 18.66
CA ASN A 81 -13.80 9.39 18.36
C ASN A 81 -12.66 8.80 17.54
N LEU A 82 -12.86 8.75 16.23
CA LEU A 82 -11.92 8.16 15.27
C LEU A 82 -11.17 9.27 14.51
N LEU A 83 -9.85 9.15 14.42
CA LEU A 83 -9.04 9.88 13.46
C LEU A 83 -8.59 8.89 12.39
N ASP A 84 -9.00 9.13 11.14
CA ASP A 84 -8.47 8.36 10.01
C ASP A 84 -6.98 8.66 9.79
N PHE A 85 -6.33 7.87 8.92
CA PHE A 85 -4.89 7.98 8.68
C PHE A 85 -4.48 9.39 8.20
N ASN A 86 -5.26 10.02 7.31
CA ASN A 86 -4.94 11.33 6.77
C ASN A 86 -5.13 12.43 7.83
N GLN A 87 -6.23 12.37 8.58
CA GLN A 87 -6.47 13.25 9.74
C GLN A 87 -5.39 13.09 10.81
N ALA A 88 -4.94 11.86 11.05
CA ALA A 88 -3.86 11.57 11.98
C ALA A 88 -2.53 12.16 11.52
N ILE A 89 -2.20 12.07 10.23
CA ILE A 89 -1.00 12.71 9.65
C ILE A 89 -1.05 14.23 9.81
N GLU A 90 -2.20 14.86 9.58
CA GLU A 90 -2.37 16.29 9.82
C GLU A 90 -2.18 16.65 11.29
N ARG A 91 -2.82 15.88 12.17
CA ARG A 91 -2.77 16.13 13.61
C ARG A 91 -1.37 15.94 14.19
N TYR A 92 -0.63 14.97 13.67
CA TYR A 92 0.70 14.58 14.13
C TYR A 92 1.71 14.59 12.97
N PRO A 93 2.06 15.77 12.45
CA PRO A 93 2.75 15.87 11.17
C PRO A 93 4.23 15.49 11.22
N GLU A 94 4.76 15.22 12.41
CA GLU A 94 6.10 14.68 12.64
C GLU A 94 6.18 13.16 12.45
N MET A 95 5.04 12.46 12.32
CA MET A 95 4.99 11.01 12.15
C MET A 95 5.87 10.49 11.01
N PRO A 96 5.87 11.06 9.78
CA PRO A 96 6.71 10.54 8.70
C PRO A 96 8.20 10.58 9.00
N ARG A 97 8.67 11.54 9.83
CA ARG A 97 10.06 11.64 10.27
C ARG A 97 10.43 10.53 11.26
N HIS A 98 9.52 10.17 12.16
CA HIS A 98 9.68 9.01 13.03
C HIS A 98 9.69 7.71 12.23
N LEU A 99 8.82 7.57 11.24
CA LEU A 99 8.78 6.41 10.35
C LEU A 99 10.08 6.28 9.54
N ALA A 100 10.59 7.36 8.96
CA ALA A 100 11.85 7.39 8.23
C ALA A 100 13.08 7.05 9.10
N SER A 101 12.99 7.19 10.42
CA SER A 101 14.05 6.80 11.36
C SER A 101 14.13 5.28 11.54
N SER A 102 13.09 4.54 11.16
CA SER A 102 13.09 3.07 11.14
C SER A 102 13.64 2.46 9.86
N ASN A 103 14.03 3.28 8.87
CA ASN A 103 14.47 2.86 7.53
C ASN A 103 13.49 1.91 6.82
N LEU A 104 12.18 2.04 7.10
CA LEU A 104 11.15 1.23 6.47
C LEU A 104 11.09 1.50 4.96
N LEU A 105 11.13 0.43 4.15
CA LEU A 105 11.06 0.50 2.68
C LEU A 105 12.08 1.48 2.10
N TRP A 106 11.62 2.45 1.32
CA TRP A 106 12.40 3.52 0.69
C TRP A 106 12.67 4.70 1.62
N MET A 107 12.01 4.81 2.78
CA MET A 107 12.08 6.00 3.62
C MET A 107 13.42 6.07 4.36
N ARG A 108 14.07 7.24 4.29
CA ARG A 108 15.35 7.51 4.97
C ARG A 108 15.28 8.87 5.63
N ARG A 109 15.91 9.04 6.80
CA ARG A 109 15.95 10.32 7.52
C ARG A 109 16.58 11.47 6.73
N ARG A 110 17.52 11.17 5.82
CA ARG A 110 18.23 12.19 5.03
C ARG A 110 17.67 12.22 3.62
N ALA A 111 17.14 13.36 3.20
CA ALA A 111 16.59 13.58 1.86
C ALA A 111 17.53 13.14 0.72
N ARG A 112 18.84 13.41 0.85
CA ARG A 112 19.87 12.99 -0.14
C ARG A 112 19.98 11.49 -0.38
N ALA A 113 19.46 10.66 0.53
CA ALA A 113 19.41 9.21 0.37
C ALA A 113 18.14 8.73 -0.35
N MET A 114 17.19 9.63 -0.62
CA MET A 114 15.93 9.37 -1.31
C MET A 114 15.78 10.18 -2.61
N LEU A 115 16.60 11.20 -2.80
CA LEU A 115 16.46 12.18 -3.89
C LEU A 115 17.77 12.29 -4.67
N ASP A 116 17.70 11.94 -5.95
CA ASP A 116 18.70 12.28 -6.96
C ASP A 116 18.22 13.51 -7.73
N ARG A 117 18.84 14.66 -7.46
CA ARG A 117 18.41 15.96 -8.01
C ARG A 117 18.55 16.02 -9.53
N ASP A 118 19.60 15.43 -10.07
CA ASP A 118 19.88 15.51 -11.50
C ASP A 118 18.91 14.60 -12.25
N ALA A 119 18.69 13.38 -11.75
CA ALA A 119 17.68 12.47 -12.31
C ALA A 119 16.26 13.07 -12.22
N LEU A 120 15.90 13.71 -11.10
CA LEU A 120 14.59 14.35 -10.93
C LEU A 120 14.40 15.55 -11.87
N GLN A 121 15.46 16.33 -12.12
CA GLN A 121 15.41 17.42 -13.09
C GLN A 121 15.22 16.89 -14.52
N GLN A 122 15.90 15.78 -14.87
CA GLN A 122 15.71 15.11 -16.15
C GLN A 122 14.28 14.59 -16.31
N LEU A 123 13.76 13.88 -15.30
CA LEU A 123 12.38 13.39 -15.28
C LEU A 123 11.36 14.52 -15.46
N SER A 124 11.52 15.63 -14.72
CA SER A 124 10.61 16.78 -14.81
C SER A 124 10.51 17.37 -16.23
N ARG A 125 11.59 17.31 -17.03
CA ARG A 125 11.60 17.75 -18.43
C ARG A 125 10.87 16.79 -19.37
N LEU A 126 10.77 15.51 -19.03
CA LEU A 126 10.06 14.49 -19.82
C LEU A 126 8.55 14.54 -19.61
N LEU A 127 8.09 14.99 -18.44
CA LEU A 127 6.68 15.13 -18.12
C LEU A 127 6.05 16.24 -18.98
N ARG A 128 4.98 15.90 -19.71
CA ARG A 128 4.33 16.83 -20.64
C ARG A 128 3.31 17.71 -19.92
N ASP A 129 2.43 17.11 -19.14
CA ASP A 129 1.31 17.77 -18.50
C ASP A 129 1.71 18.42 -17.16
N GLN A 130 0.88 19.37 -16.72
CA GLN A 130 1.09 20.14 -15.50
C GLN A 130 0.80 19.31 -14.23
N THR A 131 -0.22 18.45 -14.27
CA THR A 131 -0.61 17.58 -13.15
C THR A 131 0.54 16.68 -12.73
N SER A 132 1.17 15.97 -13.67
CA SER A 132 2.32 15.11 -13.43
C SER A 132 3.50 15.87 -12.83
N LYS A 133 3.77 17.10 -13.28
CA LYS A 133 4.83 17.96 -12.72
C LYS A 133 4.54 18.36 -11.28
N GLU A 134 3.28 18.66 -10.96
CA GLU A 134 2.86 18.98 -9.61
C GLU A 134 2.93 17.78 -8.67
N VAL A 135 2.50 16.60 -9.14
CA VAL A 135 2.65 15.34 -8.40
C VAL A 135 4.12 15.09 -8.09
N LEU A 136 5.01 15.19 -9.09
CA LEU A 136 6.45 15.07 -8.89
C LEU A 136 6.97 16.08 -7.87
N ALA A 137 6.58 17.36 -7.97
CA ALA A 137 7.00 18.40 -7.05
C ALA A 137 6.54 18.13 -5.60
N ARG A 138 5.31 17.64 -5.40
CA ARG A 138 4.78 17.25 -4.08
C ARG A 138 5.56 16.05 -3.52
N LEU A 139 5.83 15.04 -4.34
CA LEU A 139 6.62 13.86 -3.95
C LEU A 139 8.06 14.21 -3.56
N ILE A 140 8.67 15.18 -4.24
CA ILE A 140 9.99 15.72 -3.89
C ILE A 140 9.90 16.45 -2.55
N ARG A 141 8.96 17.40 -2.42
CA ARG A 141 8.79 18.19 -1.19
C ARG A 141 8.58 17.30 0.03
N PHE A 142 7.71 16.28 -0.08
CA PHE A 142 7.51 15.32 1.00
C PHE A 142 8.79 14.64 1.45
N ARG A 143 9.63 14.21 0.49
CA ARG A 143 10.91 13.54 0.78
C ARG A 143 11.97 14.50 1.33
N GLU A 144 11.85 15.80 1.04
CA GLU A 144 12.73 16.82 1.63
C GLU A 144 12.39 17.09 3.09
N THR A 145 11.10 17.22 3.41
CA THR A 145 10.62 17.69 4.72
C THR A 145 10.28 16.55 5.67
N LEU A 146 9.83 15.42 5.13
CA LEU A 146 9.21 14.30 5.84
C LEU A 146 8.16 14.80 6.83
N HIS A 147 7.33 15.74 6.38
CA HIS A 147 6.33 16.40 7.18
C HIS A 147 4.93 16.07 6.67
N GLY A 148 3.97 15.88 7.59
CA GLY A 148 2.61 15.45 7.28
C GLY A 148 1.85 16.43 6.37
N TRP A 149 2.16 17.73 6.44
CA TRP A 149 1.58 18.74 5.54
C TRP A 149 1.97 18.56 4.08
N ASP A 150 3.12 17.95 3.82
CA ASP A 150 3.61 17.67 2.48
C ASP A 150 3.25 16.25 2.03
N TYR A 151 2.57 15.47 2.86
CA TYR A 151 2.24 14.07 2.56
C TYR A 151 1.40 13.97 1.27
N PRO A 152 1.82 13.16 0.28
CA PRO A 152 1.09 12.99 -0.97
C PRO A 152 -0.20 12.23 -0.69
N ARG A 153 -1.34 12.89 -0.88
CA ARG A 153 -2.65 12.26 -0.68
C ARG A 153 -3.11 11.58 -1.96
N PRO A 154 -3.81 10.44 -1.86
CA PRO A 154 -4.51 9.87 -2.99
C PRO A 154 -5.49 10.90 -3.58
N ASP A 155 -5.59 10.93 -4.89
CA ASP A 155 -6.55 11.75 -5.63
C ASP A 155 -7.92 11.08 -5.77
N GLY A 156 -8.05 9.84 -5.26
CA GLY A 156 -9.27 9.04 -5.29
C GLY A 156 -9.51 8.34 -6.62
N GLN A 157 -8.60 8.45 -7.60
CA GLN A 157 -8.70 7.70 -8.84
C GLN A 157 -8.34 6.23 -8.63
N THR A 158 -8.83 5.37 -9.52
CA THR A 158 -8.46 3.96 -9.57
C THR A 158 -6.97 3.85 -9.93
N GLU A 159 -6.21 3.12 -9.10
CA GLU A 159 -4.78 2.90 -9.36
C GLU A 159 -4.59 2.24 -10.74
N TYR A 160 -3.56 2.65 -11.49
CA TYR A 160 -3.27 2.24 -12.88
C TYR A 160 -4.27 2.67 -13.97
N PHE A 161 -5.51 3.02 -13.60
CA PHE A 161 -6.58 3.39 -14.55
C PHE A 161 -7.11 4.83 -14.31
N PRO A 162 -6.25 5.85 -14.23
CA PRO A 162 -6.70 7.22 -14.05
C PRO A 162 -7.43 7.73 -15.29
N THR A 163 -8.28 8.73 -15.09
CA THR A 163 -9.10 9.32 -16.17
C THR A 163 -8.37 10.35 -17.00
N ASP A 164 -7.25 10.88 -16.49
CA ASP A 164 -6.47 11.97 -17.09
C ASP A 164 -5.19 11.51 -17.81
N VAL A 165 -4.88 10.21 -17.79
CA VAL A 165 -3.78 9.60 -18.54
C VAL A 165 -4.31 8.52 -19.48
N PRO A 166 -3.98 8.55 -20.78
CA PRO A 166 -4.41 7.51 -21.71
C PRO A 166 -3.70 6.19 -21.41
N TRP A 167 -4.41 5.25 -20.78
CA TRP A 167 -3.91 3.92 -20.43
C TRP A 167 -4.41 2.81 -21.38
N CYS A 168 -5.43 3.10 -22.21
CA CYS A 168 -5.95 2.18 -23.22
C CYS A 168 -5.68 2.75 -24.64
N PRO A 169 -4.46 2.62 -25.19
CA PRO A 169 -4.10 3.24 -26.46
C PRO A 169 -4.61 2.48 -27.70
N GLY A 170 -5.24 1.32 -27.54
CA GLY A 170 -5.75 0.50 -28.66
C GLY A 170 -6.60 -0.68 -28.20
N GLU A 171 -7.35 -1.26 -29.15
CA GLU A 171 -8.31 -2.33 -28.92
C GLU A 171 -8.10 -3.51 -29.91
N PRO A 172 -8.30 -4.76 -29.46
CA PRO A 172 -8.61 -5.14 -28.09
C PRO A 172 -7.35 -5.07 -27.18
N LEU A 173 -7.56 -4.84 -25.89
CA LEU A 173 -6.47 -4.57 -24.94
C LEU A 173 -5.75 -5.85 -24.54
N ARG A 174 -4.42 -5.77 -24.39
CA ARG A 174 -3.57 -6.83 -23.84
C ARG A 174 -2.82 -6.29 -22.64
N PHE A 175 -3.02 -6.90 -21.48
CA PHE A 175 -2.54 -6.40 -20.19
C PHE A 175 -1.57 -7.36 -19.54
N VAL A 176 -0.53 -6.81 -18.91
CA VAL A 176 0.45 -7.55 -18.11
C VAL A 176 0.45 -6.96 -16.72
N ASP A 177 0.15 -7.77 -15.72
CA ASP A 177 0.11 -7.39 -14.31
C ASP A 177 1.34 -7.97 -13.58
N GLY A 178 2.30 -7.10 -13.29
CA GLY A 178 3.57 -7.44 -12.68
C GLY A 178 3.52 -7.28 -11.16
N GLY A 179 3.19 -8.34 -10.44
CA GLY A 179 2.86 -8.29 -9.01
C GLY A 179 1.35 -8.21 -8.80
N ALA A 180 0.63 -9.16 -9.39
CA ALA A 180 -0.83 -9.19 -9.45
C ALA A 180 -1.50 -9.39 -8.09
N TRP A 181 -0.75 -9.72 -7.04
CA TRP A 181 -1.24 -9.91 -5.68
C TRP A 181 -2.44 -10.88 -5.66
N ILE A 182 -3.63 -10.43 -5.27
CA ILE A 182 -4.86 -11.23 -5.25
C ILE A 182 -5.76 -11.02 -6.48
N GLY A 183 -5.30 -10.26 -7.48
CA GLY A 183 -5.99 -10.00 -8.74
C GLY A 183 -6.91 -8.77 -8.73
N ASP A 184 -6.83 -7.91 -7.72
CA ASP A 184 -7.64 -6.69 -7.59
C ASP A 184 -7.40 -5.66 -8.72
N THR A 185 -6.16 -5.59 -9.21
CA THR A 185 -5.81 -4.78 -10.39
C THR A 185 -6.45 -5.34 -11.66
N VAL A 186 -6.51 -6.66 -11.83
CA VAL A 186 -7.20 -7.30 -12.96
C VAL A 186 -8.71 -7.11 -12.88
N GLU A 187 -9.32 -7.18 -11.70
CA GLU A 187 -10.74 -6.83 -11.54
C GLU A 187 -11.01 -5.37 -11.96
N SER A 188 -10.16 -4.46 -11.49
CA SER A 188 -10.26 -3.03 -11.82
C SER A 188 -10.11 -2.76 -13.32
N LEU A 189 -9.24 -3.52 -14.00
CA LEU A 189 -9.08 -3.48 -15.45
C LEU A 189 -10.41 -3.78 -16.15
N PHE A 190 -11.06 -4.90 -15.81
CA PHE A 190 -12.34 -5.29 -16.44
C PHE A 190 -13.45 -4.29 -16.15
N ASP A 191 -13.54 -3.80 -14.91
CA ASP A 191 -14.52 -2.77 -14.54
C ASP A 191 -14.31 -1.47 -15.33
N CYS A 192 -13.06 -1.03 -15.49
CA CYS A 192 -12.72 0.19 -16.23
C CYS A 192 -12.91 0.02 -17.75
N CYS A 193 -12.45 -1.08 -18.34
CA CYS A 193 -12.68 -1.38 -19.76
C CYS A 193 -14.18 -1.50 -20.07
N GLY A 194 -14.95 -2.17 -19.22
CA GLY A 194 -16.41 -2.27 -19.36
C GLY A 194 -17.11 -0.91 -19.38
N LYS A 195 -16.69 0.02 -18.53
CA LYS A 195 -17.22 1.40 -18.51
C LYS A 195 -16.87 2.19 -19.78
N LEU A 196 -15.73 1.90 -20.39
CA LEU A 196 -15.28 2.54 -21.64
C LEU A 196 -15.80 1.83 -22.90
N GLY A 197 -16.41 0.65 -22.76
CA GLY A 197 -16.81 -0.18 -23.90
C GLY A 197 -15.64 -0.85 -24.62
N HIS A 198 -14.50 -1.01 -23.94
CA HIS A 198 -13.31 -1.64 -24.48
C HIS A 198 -13.27 -3.13 -24.16
N GLU A 199 -12.79 -3.92 -25.12
CA GLU A 199 -12.56 -5.36 -24.93
C GLU A 199 -11.15 -5.63 -24.40
N VAL A 200 -11.04 -6.61 -23.50
CA VAL A 200 -9.74 -7.15 -23.04
C VAL A 200 -9.53 -8.50 -23.72
N GLU A 201 -8.51 -8.61 -24.56
CA GLU A 201 -8.18 -9.86 -25.27
C GLU A 201 -7.35 -10.79 -24.38
N TRP A 202 -6.33 -10.24 -23.71
CA TRP A 202 -5.36 -11.02 -22.93
C TRP A 202 -5.00 -10.35 -21.60
N VAL A 203 -4.84 -11.19 -20.58
CA VAL A 203 -4.25 -10.82 -19.28
C VAL A 203 -3.17 -11.84 -18.93
N ALA A 204 -1.97 -11.37 -18.60
CA ALA A 204 -0.91 -12.16 -17.97
C ALA A 204 -0.60 -11.60 -16.59
N ALA A 205 -0.92 -12.35 -15.53
CA ALA A 205 -0.77 -11.96 -14.14
C ALA A 205 0.40 -12.71 -13.48
N PHE A 206 1.36 -11.99 -12.92
CA PHE A 206 2.56 -12.53 -12.29
C PHE A 206 2.47 -12.34 -10.78
N GLU A 207 2.51 -13.42 -10.01
CA GLU A 207 2.56 -13.36 -8.55
C GLU A 207 3.45 -14.47 -8.00
N PRO A 208 4.51 -14.16 -7.24
CA PRO A 208 5.38 -15.16 -6.66
C PRO A 208 4.91 -15.74 -5.32
N ASP A 209 4.11 -15.02 -4.54
CA ASP A 209 3.68 -15.46 -3.22
C ASP A 209 2.55 -16.49 -3.31
N ARG A 210 2.71 -17.62 -2.63
CA ARG A 210 1.76 -18.73 -2.68
C ARG A 210 0.38 -18.39 -2.12
N GLU A 211 0.30 -17.66 -1.00
CA GLU A 211 -0.99 -17.31 -0.38
C GLU A 211 -1.78 -16.34 -1.27
N ASN A 212 -1.06 -15.42 -1.92
CA ASN A 212 -1.65 -14.50 -2.90
C ASN A 212 -2.06 -15.24 -4.18
N LEU A 213 -1.24 -16.18 -4.67
CA LEU A 213 -1.55 -17.00 -5.84
C LEU A 213 -2.84 -17.80 -5.69
N GLU A 214 -3.12 -18.35 -4.51
CA GLU A 214 -4.36 -19.07 -4.23
C GLU A 214 -5.57 -18.15 -4.44
N GLN A 215 -5.53 -16.93 -3.91
CA GLN A 215 -6.60 -15.93 -4.09
C GLN A 215 -6.68 -15.41 -5.54
N LEU A 216 -5.54 -15.14 -6.17
CA LEU A 216 -5.48 -14.73 -7.57
C LEU A 216 -6.14 -15.75 -8.49
N ASN A 217 -5.91 -17.05 -8.26
CA ASN A 217 -6.57 -18.11 -9.02
C ASN A 217 -8.10 -18.04 -8.89
N GLU A 218 -8.62 -17.82 -7.68
CA GLU A 218 -10.06 -17.67 -7.45
C GLU A 218 -10.64 -16.45 -8.18
N THR A 219 -9.94 -15.31 -8.12
CA THR A 219 -10.31 -14.08 -8.82
C THR A 219 -10.36 -14.30 -10.34
N ILE A 220 -9.30 -14.85 -10.94
CA ILE A 220 -9.22 -15.09 -12.38
C ILE A 220 -10.24 -16.13 -12.85
N LEU A 221 -10.50 -17.19 -12.06
CA LEU A 221 -11.56 -18.16 -12.38
C LEU A 221 -12.95 -17.52 -12.38
N THR A 222 -13.19 -16.57 -11.47
CA THR A 222 -14.44 -15.82 -11.41
C THR A 222 -14.59 -14.92 -12.64
N LEU A 223 -13.56 -14.14 -12.95
CA LEU A 223 -13.54 -13.25 -14.12
C LEU A 223 -13.66 -14.02 -15.44
N SER A 224 -13.03 -15.19 -15.56
CA SER A 224 -13.11 -16.02 -16.78
C SER A 224 -14.53 -16.54 -17.05
N ARG A 225 -15.40 -16.60 -16.04
CA ARG A 225 -16.82 -16.97 -16.22
C ARG A 225 -17.66 -15.81 -16.74
N THR A 226 -17.30 -14.58 -16.43
CA THR A 226 -18.02 -13.37 -16.86
C THR A 226 -17.44 -12.74 -18.13
N HIS A 227 -16.16 -13.00 -18.42
CA HIS A 227 -15.42 -12.49 -19.57
C HIS A 227 -14.81 -13.66 -20.36
N ASN A 228 -15.68 -14.49 -20.93
CA ASN A 228 -15.31 -15.73 -21.62
C ASN A 228 -14.49 -15.55 -22.91
N ASP A 229 -14.57 -14.37 -23.53
CA ASP A 229 -13.79 -14.02 -24.73
C ASP A 229 -12.35 -13.58 -24.40
N SER A 230 -12.09 -13.24 -23.14
CA SER A 230 -10.77 -12.84 -22.64
C SER A 230 -9.94 -14.06 -22.24
N ARG A 231 -8.65 -14.06 -22.62
CA ARG A 231 -7.72 -15.13 -22.26
C ARG A 231 -6.83 -14.68 -21.11
N MET A 232 -6.90 -15.38 -19.98
CA MET A 232 -6.19 -15.00 -18.75
C MET A 232 -5.21 -16.08 -18.33
N PHE A 233 -3.99 -15.68 -17.96
CA PHE A 233 -2.90 -16.56 -17.56
C PHE A 233 -2.33 -16.08 -16.24
N ILE A 234 -2.06 -17.02 -15.34
CA ILE A 234 -1.34 -16.78 -14.11
C ILE A 234 0.05 -17.41 -14.25
N TRP A 235 1.08 -16.62 -13.98
CA TRP A 235 2.45 -17.07 -13.86
C TRP A 235 2.88 -17.05 -12.40
N PRO A 236 3.15 -18.22 -11.79
CA PRO A 236 3.55 -18.32 -10.38
C PRO A 236 5.03 -17.98 -10.21
N GLY A 237 5.37 -16.71 -10.40
CA GLY A 237 6.75 -16.22 -10.38
C GLY A 237 6.84 -14.70 -10.49
N GLY A 238 8.01 -14.18 -10.18
CA GLY A 238 8.29 -12.74 -10.27
C GLY A 238 8.63 -12.28 -11.69
N LEU A 239 8.53 -10.98 -11.94
CA LEU A 239 9.16 -10.35 -13.10
C LEU A 239 10.58 -9.91 -12.75
N TRP A 240 11.53 -10.18 -13.64
CA TRP A 240 12.94 -9.85 -13.46
C TRP A 240 13.60 -9.43 -14.78
N SER A 241 14.90 -9.11 -14.72
CA SER A 241 15.67 -8.76 -15.90
C SER A 241 16.09 -9.95 -16.75
N GLU A 242 16.01 -11.18 -16.19
CA GLU A 242 16.37 -12.42 -16.86
C GLU A 242 15.69 -13.63 -16.21
N ASN A 243 15.55 -14.71 -16.98
CA ASN A 243 15.04 -15.98 -16.51
C ASN A 243 15.98 -16.59 -15.46
N CYS A 244 15.56 -16.63 -14.20
CA CYS A 244 16.39 -17.14 -13.10
C CYS A 244 15.55 -17.67 -11.93
N LEU A 245 16.25 -18.21 -10.93
CA LEU A 245 15.67 -18.54 -9.63
C LEU A 245 16.15 -17.52 -8.60
N LEU A 246 15.22 -16.91 -7.89
CA LEU A 246 15.51 -15.87 -6.91
C LEU A 246 15.11 -16.32 -5.51
N ASN A 247 15.85 -15.84 -4.50
CA ASN A 247 15.40 -15.96 -3.12
C ASN A 247 14.36 -14.88 -2.87
N PHE A 248 13.19 -15.30 -2.42
CA PHE A 248 12.08 -14.42 -2.12
C PHE A 248 11.78 -14.43 -0.63
N SER A 249 11.67 -13.24 -0.04
CA SER A 249 11.06 -13.08 1.27
C SER A 249 9.59 -12.75 1.06
N SER A 250 8.73 -13.75 1.30
CA SER A 250 7.30 -13.53 1.42
C SER A 250 6.98 -12.78 2.71
N GLY A 251 5.89 -12.02 2.68
CA GLY A 251 5.40 -11.25 3.81
C GLY A 251 3.95 -10.86 3.56
N LYS A 252 3.16 -10.81 4.63
CA LYS A 252 1.72 -10.46 4.58
C LYS A 252 1.43 -8.97 4.26
N ASP A 253 2.47 -8.21 3.91
CA ASP A 253 2.44 -6.76 3.71
C ASP A 253 3.05 -6.40 2.34
N SER A 254 2.89 -5.15 1.92
CA SER A 254 3.42 -4.56 0.66
C SER A 254 4.96 -4.41 0.59
N ALA A 255 5.70 -5.29 1.27
CA ALA A 255 7.16 -5.22 1.45
C ALA A 255 7.89 -6.51 1.05
N SER A 256 7.22 -7.45 0.38
CA SER A 256 7.87 -8.63 -0.20
C SER A 256 8.94 -8.19 -1.20
N HIS A 257 10.09 -8.85 -1.17
CA HIS A 257 11.23 -8.44 -1.99
C HIS A 257 12.19 -9.59 -2.27
N VAL A 258 13.00 -9.40 -3.32
CA VAL A 258 14.11 -10.28 -3.68
C VAL A 258 15.28 -10.02 -2.73
N GLU A 259 15.84 -11.07 -2.15
CA GLU A 259 17.00 -10.97 -1.27
C GLU A 259 18.29 -11.54 -1.91
N PRO A 260 19.42 -10.81 -1.85
CA PRO A 260 20.66 -11.22 -2.52
C PRO A 260 21.43 -12.37 -1.82
N GLU A 261 21.16 -12.70 -0.54
CA GLU A 261 21.88 -13.76 0.19
C GLU A 261 20.98 -14.62 1.09
N ARG A 262 21.40 -15.84 1.44
CA ARG A 262 20.63 -16.81 2.26
C ARG A 262 20.69 -16.48 3.76
N GLN A 263 19.64 -15.91 4.34
CA GLN A 263 19.36 -15.96 5.79
C GLN A 263 17.86 -16.20 6.07
N GLY A 264 17.50 -17.35 6.65
CA GLY A 264 16.12 -17.69 7.07
C GLY A 264 15.44 -18.81 6.28
N GLU A 265 14.21 -19.17 6.67
CA GLU A 265 13.30 -19.98 5.85
C GLU A 265 12.91 -19.16 4.61
N LYS A 266 13.34 -19.60 3.42
CA LYS A 266 13.18 -18.84 2.18
C LYS A 266 12.50 -19.65 1.10
N GLU A 267 11.60 -19.00 0.39
CA GLU A 267 11.03 -19.54 -0.83
C GLU A 267 11.93 -19.19 -2.02
N ILE A 268 12.20 -20.18 -2.87
CA ILE A 268 12.88 -19.97 -4.14
C ILE A 268 11.80 -19.92 -5.20
N ILE A 269 11.72 -18.79 -5.90
CA ILE A 269 10.70 -18.56 -6.92
C ILE A 269 11.35 -18.51 -8.30
N PRO A 270 10.65 -18.94 -9.37
CA PRO A 270 11.04 -18.59 -10.73
C PRO A 270 10.80 -17.10 -10.97
N ALA A 271 11.66 -16.48 -11.77
CA ALA A 271 11.44 -15.14 -12.29
C ALA A 271 11.77 -15.09 -13.79
N VAL A 272 11.06 -14.25 -14.53
CA VAL A 272 11.17 -14.10 -16.00
C VAL A 272 11.29 -12.66 -16.44
#